data_AF-A0A381WPC8-F1
#
_entry.id   AF-A0A381WPC8-F1
#
_cell.length_a   1.000
_cell.length_b   1.000
_cell.length_c   1.000
_cell.angle_alpha   90.00
_cell.angle_beta   90.00
_cell.angle_gamma   90.00
#
_symmetry.space_group_name_H-M   'P 1'
#
loop_
_entity.id
_entity.type
_entity.pdbx_description
1 polymer ?
#
loop_
_entity_poly.entity_id
_entity_poly.type
_entity_poly.pdbx_seq_one_letter_code
_entity_poly.pdbx_strand_id
1 'polypeptide(L)' 'FKLAVDVPSGVDPDTGNKNLPHVKADMTVTFHRMKVGMPTAKDVCGEIFVEKIGIPPEAEIGVL' A
#
# COMPACT_ATOMS: atom_id res chain seq x y z
N PHE A 1 -1.88 16.04 9.43
CA PHE A 1 -0.90 15.07 8.94
C PHE A 1 -1.34 13.67 9.36
N LYS A 2 -1.52 12.75 8.40
CA LYS A 2 -1.97 11.37 8.58
C LYS A 2 -1.01 10.43 7.86
N LEU A 3 -0.48 9.47 8.60
CA LEU A 3 0.37 8.40 8.09
C LEU A 3 -0.45 7.11 8.03
N ALA A 4 -0.52 6.47 6.87
CA ALA A 4 -1.01 5.10 6.75
C ALA A 4 0.16 4.11 6.82
N VAL A 5 -0.07 3.00 7.52
CA VAL A 5 0.86 1.88 7.59
C VAL A 5 0.31 0.77 6.72
N ASP A 6 1.13 0.32 5.78
CA ASP A 6 0.85 -0.64 4.72
C ASP A 6 -0.09 -0.13 3.62
N VAL A 7 -1.36 0.12 3.96
CA VAL A 7 -2.42 0.56 3.07
C VAL A 7 -3.38 1.45 3.87
N PRO A 8 -3.87 2.59 3.34
CA PRO A 8 -4.88 3.38 4.04
C PRO A 8 -6.12 2.52 4.34
N SER A 9 -6.57 2.51 5.60
CA SER A 9 -7.71 1.68 6.00
C SER A 9 -8.95 2.00 5.17
N GLY A 10 -9.62 0.97 4.65
CA GLY A 10 -10.77 1.10 3.76
C GLY A 10 -10.42 1.12 2.26
N VAL A 11 -9.14 1.00 1.90
CA VAL A 11 -8.68 0.80 0.51
C VAL A 11 -8.37 -0.68 0.29
N ASP A 12 -8.89 -1.24 -0.81
CA ASP A 12 -8.57 -2.58 -1.28
C ASP A 12 -7.14 -2.58 -1.88
N PRO A 13 -6.21 -3.42 -1.37
CA PRO A 13 -4.82 -3.46 -1.83
C PRO A 13 -4.67 -3.99 -3.26
N ASP A 14 -5.59 -4.79 -3.77
CA ASP A 14 -5.48 -5.46 -5.07
C ASP A 14 -6.10 -4.60 -6.17
N THR A 15 -7.20 -3.91 -5.87
CA THR A 15 -7.96 -3.12 -6.85
C THR A 15 -7.80 -1.61 -6.71
N GLY A 16 -7.51 -1.13 -5.49
CA GLY A 16 -7.53 0.29 -5.12
C GLY A 16 -8.93 0.85 -4.88
N ASN A 17 -9.96 0.00 -4.89
CA ASN A 17 -11.32 0.40 -4.55
C ASN A 17 -11.40 0.93 -3.11
N LYS A 18 -12.22 1.94 -2.91
CA LYS A 18 -12.38 2.64 -1.63
C LYS A 18 -13.76 2.34 -1.06
N ASN A 19 -13.81 1.65 0.06
CA ASN A 19 -15.04 1.46 0.82
C ASN A 19 -15.27 2.63 1.77
N LEU A 20 -16.53 2.95 2.07
CA LEU A 20 -16.85 3.98 3.05
C LEU A 20 -17.08 3.37 4.44
N PRO A 21 -16.49 3.96 5.51
CA PRO A 21 -15.50 5.03 5.48
C PRO A 21 -14.10 4.52 5.08
N HIS A 22 -13.29 5.39 4.45
CA HIS A 22 -11.86 5.14 4.21
C HIS A 22 -10.99 6.30 4.71
N VAL A 23 -9.72 5.98 4.95
CA VAL A 23 -8.69 6.94 5.33
C VAL A 23 -8.09 7.56 4.08
N LYS A 24 -8.03 8.90 4.05
CA LYS A 24 -7.15 9.67 3.17
C LYS A 24 -5.85 9.99 3.91
N ALA A 25 -4.72 9.46 3.49
CA ALA A 25 -3.41 9.68 4.09
C ALA A 25 -2.64 10.79 3.36
N ASP A 26 -1.75 11.46 4.08
CA ASP A 26 -0.78 12.39 3.50
C ASP A 26 0.47 11.60 3.02
N MET A 27 0.77 10.48 3.69
CA MET A 27 1.84 9.54 3.37
C MET A 27 1.42 8.10 3.70
N THR A 28 1.88 7.12 2.93
CA THR A 28 1.75 5.69 3.21
C THR A 28 3.12 5.01 3.15
N VAL A 29 3.49 4.29 4.22
CA VAL A 29 4.66 3.40 4.22
C VAL A 29 4.17 1.98 4.04
N THR A 30 4.55 1.34 2.94
CA THR A 30 4.12 -0.02 2.57
C THR A 30 5.28 -0.99 2.58
N PHE A 31 5.02 -2.24 2.97
CA PHE A 31 6.10 -3.18 3.22
C PHE A 31 6.31 -4.16 2.08
N HIS A 32 7.57 -4.60 1.92
CA HIS A 32 8.04 -5.56 0.92
C HIS A 32 7.93 -5.03 -0.51
N ARG A 33 6.72 -4.72 -0.99
CA ARG A 33 6.41 -4.17 -2.31
C ARG A 33 5.19 -3.25 -2.24
N MET A 34 5.07 -2.40 -3.26
CA MET A 34 3.84 -1.64 -3.50
C MET A 34 2.72 -2.60 -3.94
N LYS A 35 1.53 -2.45 -3.34
CA LYS A 35 0.38 -3.28 -3.66
C LYS A 35 -0.24 -2.82 -4.98
N VAL A 36 -0.83 -3.74 -5.75
CA VAL A 36 -1.28 -3.52 -7.14
C VAL A 36 -2.36 -2.43 -7.25
N GLY A 37 -3.21 -2.29 -6.23
CA GLY A 37 -4.25 -1.28 -6.13
C GLY A 37 -3.77 0.10 -5.64
N MET A 38 -2.56 0.24 -5.11
CA MET A 38 -2.10 1.54 -4.60
C MET A 38 -1.90 2.60 -5.69
N PRO A 39 -1.37 2.28 -6.90
CA PRO A 39 -1.28 3.22 -8.01
C PRO A 39 -2.63 3.82 -8.45
N THR A 40 -3.73 3.07 -8.32
CA THR A 40 -5.08 3.54 -8.67
C THR A 40 -5.73 4.34 -7.53
N ALA A 41 -5.25 4.15 -6.30
CA ALA A 41 -5.69 4.85 -5.08
C ALA A 41 -4.73 5.98 -4.64
N LYS A 42 -3.92 6.55 -5.54
CA LYS A 42 -2.96 7.62 -5.21
C LYS A 42 -3.58 8.83 -4.52
N ASP A 43 -4.83 9.13 -4.81
CA ASP A 43 -5.57 10.25 -4.23
C ASP A 43 -5.81 10.09 -2.71
N VAL A 44 -5.75 8.86 -2.19
CA VAL A 44 -5.91 8.54 -0.76
C VAL A 44 -4.66 7.97 -0.11
N CYS A 45 -3.69 7.48 -0.88
CA CYS A 45 -2.41 6.99 -0.34
C CYS A 45 -1.43 8.13 -0.01
N GLY A 46 -1.56 9.29 -0.65
CA GLY A 46 -0.57 10.37 -0.51
C GLY A 46 0.78 9.95 -1.10
N GLU A 47 1.88 10.40 -0.49
CA GLU A 47 3.22 9.96 -0.89
C GLU A 47 3.48 8.52 -0.42
N ILE A 48 3.94 7.64 -1.32
CA ILE A 48 4.12 6.21 -1.04
C ILE A 48 5.60 5.88 -0.90
N PHE A 49 5.96 5.28 0.24
CA PHE A 49 7.29 4.74 0.53
C PHE A 49 7.21 3.22 0.60
N VAL A 50 8.10 2.52 -0.10
CA VAL A 50 8.18 1.05 -0.06
C VAL A 50 9.37 0.65 0.78
N GLU A 51 9.12 0.07 1.95
CA GLU A 51 10.15 -0.33 2.90
C GLU A 51 10.41 -1.82 2.88
N LYS A 52 11.69 -2.19 2.89
CA LYS A 52 12.12 -3.58 2.98
C LYS A 52 12.02 -4.04 4.42
N ILE A 53 11.33 -5.16 4.64
CA ILE A 53 11.16 -5.77 5.97
C ILE A 53 11.92 -7.09 6.12
N GLY A 54 12.94 -7.32 5.28
CA GLY A 54 13.78 -8.52 5.34
C GLY A 54 13.24 -9.75 4.60
N ILE A 55 12.28 -9.59 3.69
CA ILE A 55 11.83 -10.70 2.84
C ILE A 55 12.98 -11.11 1.91
N PRO A 56 13.43 -12.38 1.95
CA PRO A 56 14.51 -12.85 1.11
C PRO A 56 14.05 -13.01 -0.35
N PRO A 57 14.92 -12.79 -1.37
CA PRO A 57 14.55 -12.90 -2.78
C PRO A 57 13.97 -14.28 -3.15
N GLU A 58 14.46 -15.35 -2.54
CA GLU A 58 13.97 -16.71 -2.75
C GLU A 58 12.51 -16.92 -2.36
N ALA A 59 11.95 -16.09 -1.47
CA ALA A 59 10.52 -16.11 -1.15
C ALA A 59 9.64 -15.56 -2.28
N GLU A 60 10.23 -14.92 -3.29
CA GLU A 60 9.52 -14.38 -4.45
C GLU A 60 9.49 -15.33 -5.65
N ILE A 61 10.25 -16.43 -5.59
CA ILE A 61 10.34 -17.40 -6.70
C ILE A 61 8.97 -18.06 -6.92
N GLY A 62 8.41 -17.90 -8.12
CA GLY A 62 7.13 -18.50 -8.50
C GLY A 62 5.89 -17.78 -7.95
N VAL A 63 6.08 -16.67 -7.24
CA VAL A 63 5.01 -15.77 -6.78
C VAL A 63 4.91 -14.52 -7.69
N LEU A 64 6.04 -14.14 -8.29
CA LEU A 64 6.16 -13.06 -9.28
C LEU A 64 5.82 -13.50 -10.70
#